data_AF-A0A5R9ARG0-F1
#
_entry.id   AF-A0A5R9ARG0-F1
#
_cell.length_a   1.000
_cell.length_b   1.000
_cell.length_c   1.000
_cell.angle_alpha   90.00
_cell.angle_beta   90.00
_cell.angle_gamma   90.00
#
_symmetry.space_group_name_H-M   'P 1'
#
loop_
_entity.id
_entity.type
_entity.pdbx_description
1 polymer ?
#
loop_
_entity_poly.entity_id
_entity_poly.type
_entity_poly.pdbx_seq_one_letter_code
_entity_poly.pdbx_strand_id
1 'polypeptide(L)'
;MKQEELLLTDSTIAFRTEHPETIKNWERQLIGDECTADLHFCYHALEEYPNLIANLDAVEYRMDFAINAHILHAKLQEQFLDDGLTGPIALEHANSELLNIYGALNEKEPVGRAAILKSLQ
;
A
#
# COMPACT_ATOMS: atom_id res chain seq x y z
N MET A 1 -14.06 0.13 0.99
CA MET A 1 -12.90 0.66 1.71
C MET A 1 -12.95 2.19 1.67
N LYS A 2 -12.51 2.87 2.75
CA LYS A 2 -12.36 4.33 2.84
C LYS A 2 -11.02 4.76 2.23
N GLN A 3 -10.86 6.06 1.94
CA GLN A 3 -9.61 6.60 1.37
C GLN A 3 -8.36 6.27 2.21
N GLU A 4 -8.44 6.41 3.53
CA GLU A 4 -7.34 6.06 4.44
C GLU A 4 -6.97 4.58 4.36
N GLU A 5 -7.96 3.70 4.21
CA GLU A 5 -7.76 2.25 4.05
C GLU A 5 -7.16 1.89 2.69
N LEU A 6 -7.16 2.83 1.74
CA LEU A 6 -6.52 2.72 0.43
C LEU A 6 -5.16 3.43 0.38
N LEU A 7 -4.67 3.90 1.54
CA LEU A 7 -3.43 4.68 1.69
C LEU A 7 -3.42 5.98 0.87
N LEU A 8 -4.61 6.52 0.58
CA LEU A 8 -4.79 7.82 -0.06
C LEU A 8 -4.70 8.94 0.99
N THR A 9 -3.50 9.13 1.55
CA THR A 9 -3.18 10.31 2.36
C THR A 9 -3.08 11.53 1.44
N ASP A 10 -3.24 12.75 1.99
CA ASP A 10 -2.99 14.00 1.24
C ASP A 10 -1.63 13.99 0.55
N SER A 11 -0.65 13.42 1.24
CA SER A 11 0.72 13.31 0.79
C SER A 11 0.87 12.33 -0.40
N THR A 12 0.10 11.24 -0.41
CA THR A 12 0.07 10.26 -1.51
C THR A 12 -0.65 10.85 -2.71
N ILE A 13 -1.79 11.53 -2.47
CA ILE A 13 -2.59 12.19 -3.52
C ILE A 13 -1.76 13.28 -4.22
N ALA A 14 -1.07 14.12 -3.44
CA ALA A 14 -0.18 15.15 -3.98
C ALA A 14 0.91 14.54 -4.87
N PHE A 15 1.63 13.52 -4.37
CA PHE A 15 2.70 12.87 -5.14
C PHE A 15 2.19 12.29 -6.47
N ARG A 16 1.05 11.59 -6.46
CA ARG A 16 0.46 11.02 -7.67
C ARG A 16 0.04 12.09 -8.69
N THR A 17 -0.43 13.23 -8.19
CA THR A 17 -0.84 14.37 -9.02
C THR A 17 0.37 15.04 -9.66
N GLU A 18 1.47 15.16 -8.92
CA GLU A 18 2.71 15.80 -9.36
C GLU A 18 3.56 14.92 -10.28
N HIS A 19 3.47 13.58 -10.13
CA HIS A 19 4.33 12.62 -10.81
C HIS A 19 3.58 11.52 -11.60
N PRO A 20 2.63 11.87 -12.49
CA PRO A 20 1.78 10.87 -13.15
C PRO A 20 2.55 9.88 -14.05
N GLU A 21 3.65 10.30 -14.68
CA GLU A 21 4.47 9.41 -15.50
C GLU A 21 5.27 8.41 -14.66
N THR A 22 5.68 8.79 -13.45
CA THR A 22 6.30 7.88 -12.48
C THR A 22 5.32 6.78 -12.07
N ILE A 23 4.07 7.15 -11.78
CA ILE A 23 3.00 6.20 -11.44
C ILE A 23 2.80 5.19 -12.57
N LYS A 24 2.62 5.66 -13.81
CA LYS A 24 2.48 4.78 -14.99
C LYS A 24 3.67 3.85 -15.19
N ASN A 25 4.88 4.31 -14.88
CA ASN A 25 6.07 3.49 -14.99
C ASN A 25 6.06 2.37 -13.94
N TRP A 26 5.72 2.68 -12.69
CA TRP A 26 5.59 1.69 -11.63
C TRP A 26 4.48 0.66 -11.91
N GLU A 27 3.34 1.07 -12.45
CA GLU A 27 2.29 0.14 -12.91
C GLU A 27 2.85 -0.88 -13.93
N ARG A 28 3.58 -0.41 -14.95
CA ARG A 28 4.21 -1.28 -15.94
C ARG A 28 5.25 -2.21 -15.32
N GLN A 29 6.06 -1.70 -14.39
CA GLN A 29 7.07 -2.50 -13.71
C GLN A 29 6.47 -3.59 -12.83
N LEU A 30 5.35 -3.32 -12.15
CA LEU A 30 4.60 -4.33 -11.40
C LEU A 30 4.00 -5.40 -12.32
N ILE A 31 3.45 -5.01 -13.47
CA ILE A 31 2.91 -5.96 -14.46
C ILE A 31 4.02 -6.86 -15.04
N GLY A 32 5.20 -6.28 -15.28
CA GLY A 32 6.35 -6.97 -15.86
C GLY A 32 7.22 -7.73 -14.85
N ASP A 33 6.99 -7.57 -13.55
CA ASP A 33 7.88 -8.06 -12.47
C ASP A 33 9.34 -7.55 -12.59
N GLU A 34 9.49 -6.31 -13.05
CA GLU A 34 10.79 -5.63 -13.27
C GLU A 34 10.92 -4.38 -12.37
N CYS A 35 10.31 -4.43 -11.19
CA CYS A 35 10.25 -3.30 -10.25
C CYS A 35 11.45 -3.22 -9.30
N THR A 36 11.58 -2.09 -8.60
CA THR A 36 12.60 -1.93 -7.55
C THR A 36 12.31 -2.85 -6.37
N ALA A 37 13.33 -3.15 -5.55
CA ALA A 37 13.16 -4.00 -4.37
C ALA A 37 12.09 -3.48 -3.41
N ASP A 38 12.00 -2.17 -3.22
CA ASP A 38 11.01 -1.56 -2.32
C ASP A 38 9.58 -1.63 -2.89
N LEU A 39 9.41 -1.42 -4.20
CA LEU A 39 8.11 -1.56 -4.86
C LEU A 39 7.67 -3.03 -4.88
N HIS A 40 8.59 -3.95 -5.16
CA HIS A 40 8.37 -5.38 -5.07
C HIS A 40 7.95 -5.78 -3.65
N PHE A 41 8.64 -5.30 -2.62
CA PHE A 41 8.28 -5.52 -1.22
C PHE A 41 6.86 -5.02 -0.92
N CYS A 42 6.51 -3.79 -1.30
CA CYS A 42 5.19 -3.21 -1.05
C CYS A 42 4.05 -4.03 -1.67
N TYR A 43 4.27 -4.62 -2.86
CA TYR A 43 3.28 -5.45 -3.54
C TYR A 43 3.20 -6.87 -2.96
N HIS A 44 4.32 -7.57 -2.83
CA HIS A 44 4.32 -8.98 -2.42
C HIS A 44 4.10 -9.20 -0.93
N ALA A 45 4.41 -8.21 -0.08
CA ALA A 45 4.07 -8.29 1.34
C ALA A 45 2.56 -8.47 1.57
N LEU A 46 1.71 -8.06 0.63
CA LEU A 46 0.25 -8.28 0.70
C LEU A 46 -0.13 -9.75 0.77
N GLU A 47 0.68 -10.67 0.24
CA GLU A 47 0.37 -12.11 0.17
C GLU A 47 0.17 -12.74 1.56
N GLU A 48 0.79 -12.16 2.59
CA GLU A 48 0.63 -12.56 3.99
C GLU A 48 -0.68 -12.06 4.62
N TYR A 49 -1.47 -11.25 3.90
CA TYR A 49 -2.66 -10.56 4.40
C TYR A 49 -3.89 -10.86 3.51
N PRO A 50 -4.47 -12.08 3.59
CA PRO A 50 -5.49 -12.56 2.67
C PRO A 50 -6.81 -11.77 2.70
N ASN A 51 -7.23 -11.23 3.85
CA ASN A 51 -8.45 -10.41 3.92
C ASN A 51 -8.24 -9.05 3.27
N LEU A 52 -7.08 -8.43 3.48
CA LEU A 52 -6.72 -7.18 2.81
C LEU A 52 -6.68 -7.39 1.31
N ILE A 53 -6.02 -8.46 0.85
CA ILE A 53 -6.03 -8.89 -0.55
C ILE A 53 -7.45 -9.01 -1.10
N ALA A 54 -8.33 -9.74 -0.41
CA ALA A 54 -9.69 -9.98 -0.89
C ALA A 54 -10.49 -8.66 -0.98
N ASN A 55 -10.29 -7.76 -0.02
CA ASN A 55 -10.92 -6.45 -0.01
C ASN A 55 -10.42 -5.57 -1.18
N LEU A 56 -9.12 -5.57 -1.45
CA LEU A 56 -8.51 -4.81 -2.54
C LEU A 56 -8.92 -5.36 -3.91
N ASP A 57 -8.95 -6.68 -4.07
CA ASP A 57 -9.38 -7.34 -5.30
C ASP A 57 -10.87 -7.09 -5.59
N ALA A 58 -11.71 -7.07 -4.55
CA ALA A 58 -13.13 -6.77 -4.69
C ALA A 58 -13.43 -5.36 -5.24
N VAL A 59 -12.46 -4.44 -5.14
CA VAL A 59 -12.54 -3.08 -5.68
C VAL A 59 -11.51 -2.82 -6.78
N GLU A 60 -10.87 -3.86 -7.31
CA GLU A 60 -9.86 -3.79 -8.38
C GLU A 60 -8.70 -2.81 -8.08
N TYR A 61 -8.30 -2.68 -6.81
CA TYR A 61 -7.41 -1.62 -6.34
C TYR A 61 -6.04 -2.11 -5.83
N ARG A 62 -5.73 -3.41 -5.96
CA ARG A 62 -4.49 -4.00 -5.41
C ARG A 62 -3.22 -3.30 -5.91
N MET A 63 -3.13 -3.03 -7.22
CA MET A 63 -1.94 -2.41 -7.81
C MET A 63 -1.77 -0.96 -7.37
N ASP A 64 -2.85 -0.18 -7.41
CA ASP A 64 -2.85 1.19 -6.92
C ASP A 64 -2.51 1.28 -5.43
N PHE A 65 -3.01 0.33 -4.64
CA PHE A 65 -2.69 0.22 -3.23
C PHE A 65 -1.19 -0.01 -3.01
N ALA A 66 -0.55 -0.91 -3.75
CA ALA A 66 0.89 -1.15 -3.64
C ALA A 66 1.72 0.07 -4.03
N ILE A 67 1.27 0.84 -5.02
CA ILE A 67 1.92 2.11 -5.39
C ILE A 67 1.75 3.15 -4.27
N ASN A 68 0.56 3.25 -3.68
CA ASN A 68 0.32 4.15 -2.56
C ASN A 68 1.16 3.76 -1.33
N ALA A 69 1.29 2.46 -1.07
CA ALA A 69 2.16 1.90 -0.06
C ALA A 69 3.63 2.24 -0.33
N HIS A 70 4.10 2.14 -1.58
CA HIS A 70 5.46 2.50 -1.95
C HIS A 70 5.76 3.99 -1.71
N ILE A 71 4.83 4.88 -2.04
CA ILE A 71 4.97 6.33 -1.75
C ILE A 71 5.03 6.58 -0.24
N LEU A 72 4.12 5.95 0.53
CA LEU A 72 4.10 6.08 1.99
C LEU A 72 5.40 5.53 2.61
N HIS A 73 5.85 4.37 2.14
CA HIS A 73 7.06 3.70 2.59
C HIS A 73 8.31 4.57 2.38
N ALA A 74 8.47 5.18 1.20
CA ALA A 74 9.56 6.10 0.92
C ALA A 74 9.57 7.30 1.88
N LYS A 75 8.39 7.83 2.23
CA LYS A 75 8.26 8.94 3.19
C LYS A 75 8.57 8.53 4.62
N LEU A 76 8.14 7.34 5.04
CA LEU A 76 8.50 6.79 6.35
C LEU A 76 10.02 6.63 6.46
N GLN A 77 10.65 6.11 5.41
CA GLN A 77 12.10 5.96 5.36
C GLN A 77 12.82 7.33 5.43
N GLU A 78 12.36 8.33 4.68
CA GLU A 78 12.88 9.70 4.74
C GLU A 78 12.76 10.29 6.15
N GLN A 79 11.59 10.16 6.79
CA GLN A 79 11.38 10.62 8.16
C GLN A 79 12.34 9.96 9.15
N PHE A 80 12.55 8.64 9.05
CA PHE A 80 13.47 7.92 9.90
C PHE A 80 14.94 8.33 9.69
N LEU A 81 15.32 8.67 8.45
CA LEU A 81 16.62 9.24 8.15
C LEU A 81 16.79 10.63 8.78
N ASP A 82 15.76 11.48 8.68
CA ASP A 82 15.75 12.81 9.29
C ASP A 82 15.81 12.76 10.82
N ASP A 83 15.25 11.72 11.43
CA ASP A 83 15.34 11.43 12.86
C ASP A 83 16.72 10.87 13.30
N GLY A 84 17.64 10.69 12.35
CA GLY A 84 19.04 10.32 12.59
C GLY A 84 19.32 8.82 12.50
N LEU A 85 18.39 8.02 11.98
CA LEU A 85 18.65 6.60 11.69
C LEU A 85 19.54 6.44 10.46
N THR A 86 20.27 5.33 10.40
CA THR A 86 21.06 4.98 9.22
C THR A 86 20.18 4.36 8.15
N GLY A 87 20.60 4.42 6.87
CA GLY A 87 19.83 3.87 5.75
C GLY A 87 19.23 2.48 5.97
N PRO A 88 20.02 1.47 6.37
CA PRO A 88 19.49 0.12 6.64
C PRO A 88 18.45 0.09 7.76
N ILE A 89 18.70 0.82 8.86
CA ILE A 89 17.79 0.85 10.01
C ILE A 89 16.49 1.59 9.64
N ALA A 90 16.59 2.73 8.94
CA ALA A 90 15.42 3.47 8.45
C ALA A 90 14.54 2.60 7.53
N LEU A 91 15.15 1.80 6.66
CA LEU A 91 14.44 0.85 5.80
C LEU A 91 13.73 -0.24 6.60
N GLU A 92 14.42 -0.86 7.57
CA GLU A 92 13.81 -1.88 8.44
C GLU A 92 12.60 -1.34 9.22
N HIS A 93 12.71 -0.11 9.72
CA HIS A 93 11.62 0.58 10.40
C HIS A 93 10.46 0.91 9.45
N ALA A 94 10.73 1.43 8.25
CA ALA A 94 9.70 1.69 7.25
C ALA A 94 8.97 0.41 6.81
N ASN A 95 9.71 -0.70 6.64
CA ASN A 95 9.12 -2.02 6.38
C ASN A 95 8.20 -2.46 7.52
N SER A 96 8.68 -2.34 8.76
CA SER A 96 7.90 -2.76 9.94
C SER A 96 6.61 -1.96 10.09
N GLU A 97 6.66 -0.64 9.90
CA GLU A 97 5.47 0.22 9.93
C GLU A 97 4.47 -0.14 8.82
N LEU A 98 4.96 -0.40 7.60
CA LEU A 98 4.08 -0.81 6.50
C LEU A 98 3.37 -2.15 6.79
N LEU A 99 4.11 -3.13 7.33
CA LEU A 99 3.53 -4.42 7.71
C LEU A 99 2.52 -4.29 8.86
N ASN A 100 2.75 -3.40 9.81
CA ASN A 100 1.80 -3.09 10.88
C ASN A 100 0.48 -2.51 10.30
N ILE A 101 0.58 -1.60 9.33
CA ILE A 101 -0.58 -1.05 8.62
C ILE A 101 -1.33 -2.17 7.89
N TYR A 102 -0.63 -3.03 7.16
CA TYR A 102 -1.25 -4.15 6.44
C TYR A 102 -1.96 -5.10 7.40
N GLY A 103 -1.33 -5.44 8.53
CA GLY A 103 -1.94 -6.24 9.59
C GLY A 103 -3.23 -5.62 10.11
N ALA A 104 -3.21 -4.33 10.47
CA ALA A 104 -4.39 -3.62 10.96
C ALA A 104 -5.53 -3.54 9.92
N LEU A 105 -5.21 -3.42 8.62
CA LEU A 105 -6.21 -3.44 7.56
C LEU A 105 -6.75 -4.85 7.29
N ASN A 106 -5.92 -5.89 7.47
CA ASN A 106 -6.30 -7.29 7.28
C ASN A 106 -7.23 -7.83 8.38
N GLU A 107 -7.20 -7.25 9.57
CA GLU A 107 -8.15 -7.60 10.65
C GLU A 107 -9.60 -7.25 10.30
N LYS A 108 -9.83 -6.40 9.29
CA LYS A 108 -11.18 -6.09 8.80
C LYS A 108 -11.69 -7.24 7.94
N GLU A 109 -12.70 -7.94 8.43
CA GLU A 109 -13.37 -8.98 7.65
C GLU A 109 -13.81 -8.43 6.30
N PRO A 110 -13.63 -9.20 5.21
CA PRO A 110 -14.12 -8.78 3.92
C PRO A 110 -15.62 -8.61 3.97
N VAL A 111 -16.12 -7.45 3.55
CA VAL A 111 -17.57 -7.23 3.44
C VAL A 111 -18.07 -8.07 2.28
N GLY A 112 -18.34 -9.35 2.54
CA GLY A 112 -18.81 -10.28 1.53
C GLY A 112 -20.14 -9.81 0.92
N ARG A 113 -20.42 -10.20 -0.32
CA ARG A 113 -21.70 -9.93 -1.01
C ARG A 113 -22.93 -10.19 -0.12
N ALA A 114 -22.86 -11.20 0.73
CA ALA A 114 -23.92 -11.54 1.69
C ALA A 114 -24.14 -10.48 2.77
N ALA A 115 -23.08 -9.84 3.28
CA ALA A 115 -23.18 -8.75 4.25
C ALA A 115 -23.76 -7.48 3.62
N ILE A 116 -23.42 -7.19 2.35
CA ILE A 116 -23.98 -6.08 1.56
C ILE A 116 -25.48 -6.30 1.29
N LEU A 117 -25.88 -7.52 0.92
CA LEU A 117 -27.30 -7.83 0.68
C LEU A 117 -28.14 -7.75 1.97
N LYS A 118 -27.54 -8.08 3.12
CA LYS A 118 -28.21 -8.04 4.42
C LYS A 118 -28.37 -6.63 4.99
N SER A 119 -27.54 -5.66 4.58
CA SER A 119 -27.67 -4.25 4.98
C SER A 119 -28.63 -3.44 4.10
N LEU A 120 -29.10 -4.02 3.00
CA LEU A 120 -30.11 -3.45 2.10
C LEU A 120 -31.55 -3.94 2.39
N GLN A 121 -31.73 -4.78 3.42
CA GLN A 121 -33.02 -5.27 3.91
C GLN A 121 -33.41 -4.55 5.21
#